data_AF-A0A660Z0U2-F1
#
_entry.id   AF-A0A660Z0U2-F1
#
_cell.length_a   1.000
_cell.length_b   1.000
_cell.length_c   1.000
_cell.angle_alpha   90.00
_cell.angle_beta   90.00
_cell.angle_gamma   90.00
#
_symmetry.space_group_name_H-M   'P 1'
#
loop_
_entity.id
_entity.type
_entity.pdbx_description
1 polymer ?
#
loop_
_entity_poly.entity_id
_entity_poly.type
_entity_poly.pdbx_seq_one_letter_code
_entity_poly.pdbx_strand_id
1 'polypeptide(L)'
;FNEIHTGSVYSFYEKEKLLGFNNKKENSLLYKFLLEERNSDDGFIPEYFELTFGNISNDNLPASEFKIDDVNLRGKIDRIDINESHDAIKIIDYKLGGTKPSVSDLQRGLSLQLPLYLFAAKELINAQQNKDLQPFGTEIYSLKYSSKDFGKKIVGGRNVKNKETDEFYEKRKNESEQMIETCLESIKKYVTAISNGVFHLSDLEDREKKVCNYCNFKSICRISEAG
;
A
#
# COMPACT_ATOMS: atom_id res chain seq x y z
N PHE A 1 10.23 15.45 23.57
CA PHE A 1 8.82 15.58 23.15
C PHE A 1 8.29 17.02 23.25
N ASN A 2 8.97 17.95 23.93
CA ASN A 2 8.37 19.24 24.29
C ASN A 2 8.25 20.29 23.19
N GLU A 3 8.77 20.10 21.98
CA GLU A 3 8.54 21.07 20.89
C GLU A 3 8.69 20.37 19.53
N ILE A 4 7.59 19.82 19.04
CA ILE A 4 7.44 19.53 17.60
C ILE A 4 6.79 20.77 17.00
N HIS A 5 7.58 21.61 16.34
CA HIS A 5 7.07 22.74 15.56
C HIS A 5 6.35 22.21 14.32
N THR A 6 5.04 22.05 14.46
CA THR A 6 4.16 21.64 13.37
C THR A 6 3.72 22.91 12.62
N GLY A 7 4.21 23.08 11.39
CA GLY A 7 3.84 24.19 10.51
C GLY A 7 2.39 24.17 10.03
N SER A 8 1.57 23.20 10.49
CA SER A 8 0.14 23.13 10.28
C SER A 8 -0.62 23.27 11.60
N VAL A 9 -1.78 23.93 11.54
CA VAL A 9 -2.71 24.06 12.68
C VAL A 9 -3.40 22.72 12.89
N TYR A 10 -2.69 21.73 13.44
CA TYR A 10 -3.35 20.54 13.97
C TYR A 10 -4.35 20.99 15.02
N SER A 11 -5.58 20.50 14.91
CA SER A 11 -6.59 20.68 15.94
C SER A 11 -6.07 20.14 17.27
N PHE A 12 -6.57 20.71 18.37
CA PHE A 12 -6.25 20.24 19.73
C PHE A 12 -6.41 18.70 19.83
N TYR A 13 -7.50 18.17 19.28
CA TYR A 13 -7.78 16.73 19.23
C TYR A 13 -6.73 15.91 18.45
N GLU A 14 -6.24 16.41 17.32
CA GLU A 14 -5.19 15.73 16.55
C GLU A 14 -3.86 15.71 17.30
N LYS A 15 -3.52 16.82 17.97
CA LYS A 15 -2.32 16.87 18.84
C LYS A 15 -2.43 15.89 19.99
N GLU A 16 -3.58 15.82 20.67
CA GLU A 16 -3.81 14.86 21.75
C GLU A 16 -3.78 13.41 21.25
N LYS A 17 -4.33 13.12 20.07
CA LYS A 17 -4.26 11.78 19.48
C LYS A 17 -2.83 11.37 19.14
N LEU A 18 -2.04 12.29 18.59
CA LEU A 18 -0.64 12.04 18.22
C LEU A 18 0.26 11.93 19.45
N LEU A 19 0.17 12.86 20.39
CA LEU A 19 1.09 13.03 21.52
C LEU A 19 0.61 12.38 22.83
N GLY A 20 -0.65 11.94 22.87
CA GLY A 20 -1.29 11.37 24.04
C GLY A 20 -2.04 12.42 24.87
N PHE A 21 -3.16 12.01 25.47
CA PHE A 21 -3.93 12.83 26.39
C PHE A 21 -3.26 12.89 27.77
N ASN A 22 -3.27 14.06 28.43
CA ASN A 22 -2.75 14.27 29.79
C ASN A 22 -1.30 13.76 30.00
N ASN A 23 -0.42 13.88 28.99
CA ASN A 23 0.97 13.39 29.02
C ASN A 23 1.12 11.87 29.27
N LYS A 24 0.06 11.08 29.11
CA LYS A 24 0.13 9.62 29.18
C LYS A 24 0.65 9.07 27.85
N LYS A 25 1.94 8.73 27.80
CA LYS A 25 2.62 8.25 26.59
C LYS A 25 2.00 6.95 26.05
N GLU A 26 1.46 6.10 26.91
CA GLU A 26 0.73 4.88 26.54
C GLU A 26 -0.49 5.14 25.65
N ASN A 27 -0.97 6.39 25.61
CA ASN A 27 -2.07 6.86 24.80
C ASN A 27 -1.64 7.65 23.55
N SER A 28 -0.34 7.75 23.28
CA SER A 28 0.17 8.44 22.10
C SER A 28 0.27 7.49 20.92
N LEU A 29 -0.34 7.88 19.79
CA LEU A 29 -0.18 7.16 18.52
C LEU A 29 1.29 7.13 18.09
N LEU A 30 1.98 8.28 18.22
CA LEU A 30 3.41 8.40 17.91
C LEU A 30 4.27 7.51 18.80
N TYR A 31 4.00 7.47 20.10
CA TYR A 31 4.74 6.61 21.03
C TYR A 31 4.56 5.13 20.69
N LYS A 32 3.32 4.68 20.44
CA LYS A 32 3.04 3.31 20.00
C LYS A 32 3.74 3.00 18.67
N PHE A 33 3.70 3.92 17.71
CA PHE A 33 4.42 3.78 16.44
C PHE A 33 5.92 3.59 16.65
N LEU A 34 6.55 4.46 17.45
CA LEU A 34 7.98 4.37 17.73
C LEU A 34 8.35 3.08 18.46
N LEU A 35 7.49 2.55 19.33
CA LEU A 35 7.70 1.24 19.97
C LEU A 35 7.63 0.10 18.96
N GLU A 36 6.62 0.07 18.09
CA GLU A 36 6.51 -0.95 17.03
C GLU A 36 7.71 -0.90 16.08
N GLU A 37 8.12 0.29 15.63
CA GLU A 37 9.29 0.43 14.75
C GLU A 37 10.60 0.03 15.45
N ARG A 38 10.78 0.41 16.72
CA ARG A 38 11.96 0.03 17.51
C ARG A 38 12.07 -1.48 17.69
N ASN A 39 10.94 -2.16 17.81
CA ASN A 39 10.89 -3.60 18.04
C ASN A 39 10.87 -4.41 16.73
N SER A 40 10.88 -3.76 15.57
CA SER A 40 10.99 -4.43 14.27
C SER A 40 12.37 -5.05 14.13
N ASP A 41 12.42 -6.36 13.92
CA ASP A 41 13.64 -7.17 13.80
C ASP A 41 13.76 -7.85 12.43
N ASP A 42 12.97 -7.43 11.45
CA ASP A 42 12.88 -8.06 10.12
C ASP A 42 13.98 -7.61 9.13
N GLY A 43 14.96 -6.83 9.59
CA GLY A 43 16.09 -6.35 8.77
C GLY A 43 15.74 -5.28 7.73
N PHE A 44 14.46 -4.90 7.63
CA PHE A 44 13.99 -3.85 6.73
C PHE A 44 14.15 -2.46 7.37
N ILE A 45 14.85 -1.57 6.68
CA ILE A 45 15.08 -0.20 7.11
C ILE A 45 14.24 0.76 6.26
N PRO A 46 13.46 1.67 6.88
CA PRO A 46 12.76 2.70 6.14
C PRO A 46 13.72 3.67 5.45
N GLU A 47 13.66 3.73 4.12
CA GLU A 47 14.54 4.59 3.31
C GLU A 47 13.77 5.70 2.59
N TYR A 48 12.55 5.43 2.13
CA TYR A 48 11.76 6.41 1.39
C TYR A 48 10.40 6.62 2.02
N PHE A 49 9.98 7.87 2.00
CA PHE A 49 8.66 8.29 2.43
C PHE A 49 8.04 9.18 1.36
N GLU A 50 6.74 9.03 1.15
CA GLU A 50 5.96 9.93 0.30
C GLU A 50 6.52 10.03 -1.14
N LEU A 51 7.12 8.95 -1.63
CA LEU A 51 7.77 8.88 -2.94
C LEU A 51 6.73 8.97 -4.06
N THR A 52 6.82 10.00 -4.89
CA THR A 52 5.93 10.20 -6.03
C THR A 52 6.48 9.53 -7.29
N PHE A 53 5.59 8.97 -8.12
CA PHE A 53 5.93 8.43 -9.43
C PHE A 53 4.97 8.90 -10.52
N GLY A 54 5.44 8.89 -11.77
CA GLY A 54 4.64 9.30 -12.93
C GLY A 54 4.33 10.80 -13.00
N ASN A 55 5.19 11.63 -12.40
CA ASN A 55 5.03 13.08 -12.44
C ASN A 55 5.88 13.67 -13.57
N ILE A 56 5.26 14.51 -14.41
CA ILE A 56 5.92 15.08 -15.61
C ILE A 56 6.87 16.24 -15.23
N SER A 57 6.79 16.77 -14.00
CA SER A 57 7.25 18.14 -13.72
C SER A 57 8.20 18.34 -12.53
N ASN A 58 9.00 17.36 -12.10
CA ASN A 58 10.02 17.61 -11.05
C ASN A 58 11.43 17.17 -11.47
N ASP A 59 12.33 18.15 -11.56
CA ASP A 59 13.68 18.11 -12.13
C ASP A 59 14.74 17.24 -11.40
N ASN A 60 14.39 16.40 -10.42
CA ASN A 60 15.40 15.72 -9.60
C ASN A 60 15.14 14.23 -9.30
N LEU A 61 14.18 13.59 -9.98
CA LEU A 61 14.01 12.14 -9.93
C LEU A 61 13.86 11.62 -11.36
N PRO A 62 14.34 10.41 -11.69
CA PRO A 62 13.99 9.71 -12.93
C PRO A 62 12.53 9.22 -12.86
N ALA A 63 11.60 10.11 -12.48
CA ALA A 63 10.16 9.90 -12.44
C ALA A 63 9.51 10.22 -13.81
N SER A 64 10.30 10.12 -14.89
CA SER A 64 9.81 10.18 -16.27
C SER A 64 8.77 9.08 -16.46
N GLU A 65 7.53 9.48 -16.78
CA GLU A 65 6.43 8.63 -17.26
C GLU A 65 6.45 7.17 -16.78
N PHE A 66 5.70 6.85 -15.73
CA PHE A 66 5.50 5.46 -15.33
C PHE A 66 4.41 4.83 -16.21
N LYS A 67 4.83 4.15 -17.27
CA LYS A 67 3.92 3.57 -18.26
C LYS A 67 3.66 2.09 -17.99
N ILE A 68 2.38 1.71 -18.05
CA ILE A 68 1.95 0.33 -18.23
C ILE A 68 1.21 0.30 -19.58
N ASP A 69 1.82 -0.37 -20.56
CA ASP A 69 1.42 -0.30 -21.97
C ASP A 69 1.26 1.17 -22.43
N ASP A 70 0.10 1.54 -22.95
CA ASP A 70 -0.18 2.88 -23.49
C ASP A 70 -0.71 3.87 -22.42
N VAL A 71 -0.68 3.48 -21.14
CA VAL A 71 -1.23 4.31 -20.06
C VAL A 71 -0.15 4.80 -19.11
N ASN A 72 -0.11 6.12 -18.96
CA ASN A 72 0.65 6.79 -17.92
C ASN A 72 -0.07 6.64 -16.58
N LEU A 73 0.60 6.03 -15.61
CA LEU A 73 0.16 5.94 -14.23
C LEU A 73 0.98 6.90 -13.38
N ARG A 74 0.32 7.41 -12.34
CA ARG A 74 0.94 8.27 -11.34
C ARG A 74 0.40 7.93 -9.97
N GLY A 75 1.21 8.17 -8.95
CA GLY A 75 0.84 7.90 -7.58
C GLY A 75 1.87 8.37 -6.58
N LYS A 76 1.60 8.05 -5.32
CA LYS A 76 2.46 8.40 -4.20
C LYS A 76 2.50 7.22 -3.23
N ILE A 77 3.71 6.75 -2.97
CA ILE A 77 3.98 5.61 -2.10
C ILE A 77 4.31 6.16 -0.71
N ASP A 78 3.48 5.82 0.27
CA ASP A 78 3.60 6.31 1.65
C ASP A 78 4.98 6.04 2.25
N ARG A 79 5.43 4.77 2.20
CA ARG A 79 6.72 4.34 2.75
C ARG A 79 7.28 3.12 2.03
N ILE A 80 8.60 3.10 1.87
CA ILE A 80 9.38 2.00 1.30
C ILE A 80 10.49 1.63 2.28
N ASP A 81 10.55 0.35 2.62
CA ASP A 81 11.63 -0.20 3.43
C ASP A 81 12.47 -1.16 2.58
N ILE A 82 13.78 -1.13 2.77
CA ILE A 82 14.76 -1.94 2.05
C ILE A 82 15.52 -2.81 3.03
N ASN A 83 15.78 -4.06 2.64
CA ASN A 83 16.71 -4.95 3.32
C ASN A 83 17.88 -5.23 2.37
N GLU A 84 18.98 -4.52 2.61
CA GLU A 84 20.19 -4.58 1.78
C GLU A 84 20.87 -5.97 1.85
N SER A 85 20.72 -6.71 2.94
CA SER A 85 21.36 -8.03 3.09
C SER A 85 20.74 -9.10 2.18
N HIS A 86 19.49 -8.91 1.78
CA HIS A 86 18.73 -9.84 0.95
C HIS A 86 18.26 -9.22 -0.37
N ASP A 87 18.78 -8.03 -0.72
CA ASP A 87 18.36 -7.24 -1.88
C ASP A 87 16.83 -7.18 -2.00
N ALA A 88 16.13 -6.87 -0.91
CA ALA A 88 14.69 -7.01 -0.82
C ALA A 88 13.99 -5.67 -0.55
N ILE A 89 12.86 -5.44 -1.21
CA ILE A 89 12.05 -4.21 -1.07
C ILE A 89 10.62 -4.52 -0.62
N LYS A 90 10.11 -3.75 0.34
CA LYS A 90 8.69 -3.78 0.71
C LYS A 90 8.10 -2.38 0.81
N ILE A 91 6.79 -2.30 0.64
CA ILE A 91 6.04 -1.04 0.78
C ILE A 91 5.07 -1.11 1.96
N ILE A 92 4.87 0.03 2.61
CA ILE A 92 3.97 0.19 3.74
C ILE A 92 3.01 1.35 3.43
N ASP A 93 1.71 1.11 3.55
CA ASP A 93 0.64 2.10 3.40
C ASP A 93 -0.04 2.36 4.75
N TYR A 94 -0.21 3.62 5.13
CA TYR A 94 -0.78 4.00 6.41
C TYR A 94 -2.30 4.13 6.31
N LYS A 95 -3.03 3.37 7.13
CA LYS A 95 -4.51 3.43 7.17
C LYS A 95 -5.03 3.74 8.57
N LEU A 96 -5.88 4.78 8.66
CA LEU A 96 -6.66 5.09 9.87
C LEU A 96 -7.85 4.14 10.08
N GLY A 97 -8.30 3.47 9.02
CA GLY A 97 -9.53 2.69 9.01
C GLY A 97 -9.62 1.76 7.81
N GLY A 98 -10.74 1.04 7.69
CA GLY A 98 -10.95 0.06 6.62
C GLY A 98 -10.46 -1.36 6.96
N THR A 99 -10.71 -2.27 6.03
CA THR A 99 -10.27 -3.65 6.05
C THR A 99 -9.13 -3.84 5.06
N LYS A 100 -8.11 -4.60 5.45
CA LYS A 100 -7.03 -4.97 4.53
C LYS A 100 -7.59 -5.76 3.33
N PRO A 101 -7.04 -5.59 2.11
CA PRO A 101 -7.39 -6.44 0.99
C PRO A 101 -7.19 -7.93 1.32
N SER A 102 -8.13 -8.77 0.91
CA SER A 102 -7.95 -10.21 0.98
C SER A 102 -7.06 -10.72 -0.16
N VAL A 103 -6.51 -11.92 -0.05
CA VAL A 103 -5.76 -12.55 -1.15
C VAL A 103 -6.63 -12.68 -2.40
N SER A 104 -7.91 -13.00 -2.23
CA SER A 104 -8.88 -13.07 -3.33
C SER A 104 -9.09 -11.72 -4.01
N ASP A 105 -9.09 -10.60 -3.26
CA ASP A 105 -9.22 -9.26 -3.84
C ASP A 105 -8.03 -8.92 -4.74
N LEU A 106 -6.82 -9.30 -4.32
CA LEU A 106 -5.60 -9.10 -5.11
C LEU A 106 -5.63 -9.97 -6.37
N GLN A 107 -5.97 -11.26 -6.22
CA GLN A 107 -6.05 -12.21 -7.33
C GLN A 107 -7.14 -11.86 -8.37
N ARG A 108 -8.25 -11.26 -7.93
CA ARG A 108 -9.35 -10.81 -8.81
C ARG A 108 -9.10 -9.43 -9.42
N GLY A 109 -7.97 -8.78 -9.12
CA GLY A 109 -7.68 -7.42 -9.58
C GLY A 109 -8.50 -6.31 -8.91
N LEU A 110 -9.23 -6.61 -7.83
CA LEU A 110 -10.10 -5.64 -7.14
C LEU A 110 -9.32 -4.64 -6.27
N SER A 111 -8.08 -4.96 -5.91
CA SER A 111 -7.23 -4.12 -5.07
C SER A 111 -5.85 -3.98 -5.68
N LEU A 112 -5.66 -2.94 -6.50
CA LEU A 112 -4.44 -2.74 -7.28
C LEU A 112 -3.38 -1.87 -6.60
N GLN A 113 -3.76 -1.08 -5.57
CA GLN A 113 -2.88 -0.05 -5.00
C GLN A 113 -1.54 -0.60 -4.50
N LEU A 114 -1.57 -1.59 -3.61
CA LEU A 114 -0.35 -2.12 -2.98
C LEU A 114 0.55 -2.88 -3.96
N PRO A 115 0.03 -3.78 -4.83
CA PRO A 115 0.87 -4.42 -5.85
C PRO A 115 1.47 -3.41 -6.84
N LEU A 116 0.69 -2.42 -7.30
CA LEU A 116 1.17 -1.38 -8.20
C LEU A 116 2.28 -0.54 -7.54
N TYR A 117 2.13 -0.21 -6.27
CA TYR A 117 3.14 0.55 -5.53
C TYR A 117 4.41 -0.25 -5.31
N LEU A 118 4.31 -1.55 -5.02
CA LEU A 118 5.48 -2.42 -4.91
C LEU A 118 6.24 -2.51 -6.24
N PHE A 119 5.50 -2.67 -7.34
CA PHE A 119 6.07 -2.65 -8.69
C PHE A 119 6.77 -1.31 -8.98
N ALA A 120 6.09 -0.19 -8.77
CA ALA A 120 6.65 1.14 -9.01
C ALA A 120 7.89 1.41 -8.14
N ALA A 121 7.85 1.04 -6.85
CA ALA A 121 8.98 1.19 -5.95
C ALA A 121 10.22 0.42 -6.44
N LYS A 122 10.03 -0.86 -6.81
CA LYS A 122 11.10 -1.71 -7.35
C LYS A 122 11.72 -1.07 -8.59
N GLU A 123 10.91 -0.75 -9.59
CA GLU A 123 11.40 -0.25 -10.88
C GLU A 123 12.15 1.09 -10.72
N LEU A 124 11.60 2.02 -9.96
CA LEU A 124 12.20 3.34 -9.77
C LEU A 124 13.52 3.28 -9.01
N ILE A 125 13.58 2.50 -7.94
CA ILE A 125 14.78 2.42 -7.10
C ILE A 125 15.88 1.64 -7.80
N ASN A 126 15.55 0.53 -8.48
CA ASN A 126 16.53 -0.22 -9.27
C ASN A 126 17.11 0.64 -10.39
N ALA A 127 16.28 1.40 -11.10
CA ALA A 127 16.74 2.33 -12.14
C ALA A 127 17.59 3.49 -11.58
N GLN A 128 17.19 4.09 -10.45
CA GLN A 128 17.88 5.24 -9.87
C GLN A 128 19.21 4.88 -9.21
N GLN A 129 19.26 3.73 -8.52
CA GLN A 129 20.43 3.31 -7.74
C GLN A 129 21.29 2.25 -8.44
N ASN A 130 20.90 1.79 -9.63
CA ASN A 130 21.54 0.67 -10.32
C ASN A 130 21.67 -0.57 -9.41
N LYS A 131 20.57 -0.90 -8.71
CA LYS A 131 20.41 -2.07 -7.84
C LYS A 131 19.51 -3.11 -8.49
N ASP A 132 19.51 -4.33 -7.95
CA ASP A 132 18.60 -5.42 -8.35
C ASP A 132 17.74 -5.88 -7.16
N LEU A 133 16.99 -4.94 -6.57
CA LEU A 133 16.08 -5.24 -5.47
C LEU A 133 14.90 -6.09 -5.95
N GLN A 134 14.59 -7.12 -5.18
CA GLN A 134 13.51 -8.08 -5.40
C GLN A 134 12.28 -7.73 -4.55
N PRO A 135 11.07 -7.84 -5.10
CA PRO A 135 9.86 -7.43 -4.40
C PRO A 135 9.56 -8.45 -3.27
N PHE A 136 9.51 -8.01 -2.02
CA PHE A 136 9.31 -8.91 -0.87
C PHE A 136 7.88 -8.91 -0.32
N GLY A 137 7.18 -7.78 -0.44
CA GLY A 137 5.76 -7.72 -0.18
C GLY A 137 5.23 -6.35 0.21
N THR A 138 4.00 -6.38 0.72
CA THR A 138 3.23 -5.18 1.02
C THR A 138 2.62 -5.28 2.42
N GLU A 139 2.57 -4.15 3.11
CA GLU A 139 2.00 -4.05 4.45
C GLU A 139 1.04 -2.86 4.53
N ILE A 140 -0.01 -3.02 5.34
CA ILE A 140 -0.79 -1.89 5.83
C ILE A 140 -0.37 -1.62 7.27
N TYR A 141 0.03 -0.40 7.56
CA TYR A 141 0.21 0.06 8.92
C TYR A 141 -1.12 0.61 9.43
N SER A 142 -1.75 -0.14 10.34
CA SER A 142 -3.00 0.29 10.96
C SER A 142 -2.73 1.28 12.08
N LEU A 143 -3.27 2.50 11.93
CA LEU A 143 -3.22 3.58 12.91
C LEU A 143 -4.48 3.63 13.79
N LYS A 144 -5.26 2.54 13.81
CA LYS A 144 -6.40 2.41 14.73
C LYS A 144 -5.89 2.41 16.17
N TYR A 145 -6.58 3.17 17.02
CA TYR A 145 -6.15 3.36 18.40
C TYR A 145 -6.29 2.09 19.28
N SER A 146 -7.18 1.17 18.88
CA SER A 146 -7.36 -0.16 19.47
C SER A 146 -6.04 -0.94 19.44
N SER A 147 -5.56 -1.37 20.60
CA SER A 147 -4.28 -2.08 20.74
C SER A 147 -4.23 -3.42 19.98
N LYS A 148 -5.39 -4.03 19.70
CA LYS A 148 -5.46 -5.27 18.91
C LYS A 148 -5.22 -5.04 17.42
N ASP A 149 -5.56 -3.85 16.94
CA ASP A 149 -5.60 -3.53 15.52
C ASP A 149 -4.43 -2.66 15.07
N PHE A 150 -3.73 -2.00 15.99
CA PHE A 150 -2.57 -1.17 15.70
C PHE A 150 -1.40 -2.01 15.12
N GLY A 151 -0.54 -1.36 14.33
CA GLY A 151 0.71 -1.93 13.83
C GLY A 151 0.65 -2.49 12.41
N LYS A 152 1.79 -3.04 11.98
CA LYS A 152 2.01 -3.58 10.62
C LYS A 152 1.17 -4.84 10.39
N LYS A 153 0.47 -4.91 9.25
CA LYS A 153 -0.34 -6.06 8.81
C LYS A 153 0.06 -6.45 7.40
N ILE A 154 0.56 -7.67 7.23
CA ILE A 154 0.92 -8.22 5.92
C ILE A 154 -0.32 -8.35 5.02
N VAL A 155 -0.15 -7.95 3.76
CA VAL A 155 -1.11 -8.08 2.67
C VAL A 155 -0.53 -9.02 1.60
N GLY A 156 -1.37 -9.89 1.04
CA GLY A 156 -0.97 -10.87 0.01
C GLY A 156 -0.21 -12.11 0.52
N GLY A 157 0.49 -12.02 1.66
CA GLY A 157 1.27 -13.12 2.23
C GLY A 157 0.73 -13.70 3.55
N ARG A 158 1.33 -14.81 4.00
CA ARG A 158 1.11 -15.39 5.33
C ARG A 158 2.25 -15.02 6.29
N ASN A 159 1.94 -14.91 7.58
CA ASN A 159 2.97 -14.88 8.62
C ASN A 159 3.64 -16.26 8.70
N VAL A 160 4.94 -16.33 8.40
CA VAL A 160 5.73 -17.56 8.49
C VAL A 160 6.60 -17.49 9.75
N LYS A 161 6.79 -18.64 10.43
CA LYS A 161 7.53 -18.74 11.69
C LYS A 161 9.07 -18.65 11.53
N ASN A 162 9.60 -18.85 10.32
CA ASN A 162 11.03 -18.78 10.02
C ASN A 162 11.26 -17.66 8.99
N LYS A 163 11.48 -16.43 9.46
CA LYS A 163 11.56 -15.22 8.62
C LYS A 163 12.94 -14.94 8.02
N GLU A 164 13.95 -15.73 8.37
CA GLU A 164 15.35 -15.40 8.09
C GLU A 164 16.05 -16.43 7.18
N THR A 165 15.32 -17.39 6.61
CA THR A 165 15.93 -18.35 5.67
C THR A 165 15.85 -17.83 4.24
N ASP A 166 16.85 -18.11 3.41
CA ASP A 166 16.84 -17.76 1.98
C ASP A 166 15.59 -18.33 1.27
N GLU A 167 15.18 -19.54 1.63
CA GLU A 167 13.94 -20.16 1.13
C GLU A 167 12.69 -19.30 1.42
N PHE A 168 12.65 -18.63 2.58
CA PHE A 168 11.55 -17.74 2.92
C PHE A 168 11.55 -16.46 2.07
N TYR A 169 12.72 -15.85 1.85
CA TYR A 169 12.86 -14.70 0.97
C TYR A 169 12.49 -15.04 -0.46
N GLU A 170 12.97 -16.15 -0.99
CA GLU A 170 12.67 -16.59 -2.36
C GLU A 170 11.18 -16.88 -2.54
N LYS A 171 10.55 -17.49 -1.53
CA LYS A 171 9.10 -17.67 -1.52
C LYS A 171 8.35 -16.34 -1.55
N ARG A 172 8.75 -15.38 -0.71
CA ARG A 172 8.11 -14.06 -0.61
C ARG A 172 8.29 -13.23 -1.87
N LYS A 173 9.45 -13.36 -2.51
CA LYS A 173 9.72 -12.85 -3.86
C LYS A 173 8.72 -13.40 -4.86
N ASN A 174 8.65 -14.72 -5.00
CA ASN A 174 7.73 -15.37 -5.96
C ASN A 174 6.26 -14.99 -5.72
N GLU A 175 5.81 -14.96 -4.45
CA GLU A 175 4.44 -14.53 -4.11
C GLU A 175 4.18 -13.07 -4.51
N SER A 176 5.17 -12.19 -4.32
CA SER A 176 5.04 -10.77 -4.64
C SER A 176 5.13 -10.50 -6.14
N GLU A 177 5.99 -11.22 -6.87
CA GLU A 177 6.07 -11.17 -8.33
C GLU A 177 4.76 -11.61 -8.98
N GLN A 178 4.18 -12.72 -8.53
CA GLN A 178 2.87 -13.18 -9.01
C GLN A 178 1.76 -12.16 -8.73
N MET A 179 1.80 -11.53 -7.56
CA MET A 179 0.85 -10.48 -7.19
C MET A 179 1.00 -9.23 -8.07
N ILE A 180 2.24 -8.84 -8.39
CA ILE A 180 2.53 -7.76 -9.34
C ILE A 180 2.00 -8.12 -10.72
N GLU A 181 2.34 -9.31 -11.24
CA GLU A 181 1.90 -9.79 -12.55
C GLU A 181 0.37 -9.74 -12.69
N THR A 182 -0.35 -10.29 -11.71
CA THR A 182 -1.83 -10.25 -11.69
C THR A 182 -2.37 -8.82 -11.70
N CYS A 183 -1.70 -7.90 -10.98
CA CYS A 183 -2.07 -6.48 -10.97
C CYS A 183 -1.86 -5.84 -12.35
N LEU A 184 -0.72 -6.10 -12.99
CA LEU A 184 -0.43 -5.59 -14.33
C LEU A 184 -1.45 -6.10 -15.35
N GLU A 185 -1.74 -7.41 -15.37
CA GLU A 185 -2.76 -7.99 -16.24
C GLU A 185 -4.15 -7.36 -16.01
N SER A 186 -4.52 -7.15 -14.75
CA SER A 186 -5.79 -6.51 -14.39
C SER A 186 -5.86 -5.08 -14.90
N ILE A 187 -4.77 -4.30 -14.77
CA ILE A 187 -4.68 -2.94 -15.30
C ILE A 187 -4.88 -2.97 -16.83
N LYS A 188 -4.20 -3.86 -17.55
CA LYS A 188 -4.35 -4.00 -19.02
C LYS A 188 -5.80 -4.28 -19.42
N LYS A 189 -6.45 -5.21 -18.71
CA LYS A 189 -7.86 -5.54 -18.93
C LYS A 189 -8.77 -4.33 -18.69
N TYR A 190 -8.55 -3.60 -17.59
CA TYR A 190 -9.36 -2.42 -17.26
C TYR A 190 -9.16 -1.28 -18.26
N VAL A 191 -7.92 -0.99 -18.63
CA VAL A 191 -7.61 0.01 -19.65
C VAL A 191 -8.26 -0.35 -20.98
N THR A 192 -8.14 -1.60 -21.44
CA THR A 192 -8.75 -2.05 -22.69
C THR A 192 -10.27 -1.90 -22.66
N ALA A 193 -10.92 -2.28 -21.55
CA ALA A 193 -12.36 -2.13 -21.39
C ALA A 193 -12.79 -0.67 -21.43
N ILE A 194 -12.07 0.22 -20.73
CA ILE A 194 -12.34 1.66 -20.69
C ILE A 194 -12.19 2.26 -22.09
N SER A 195 -11.09 1.97 -22.80
CA SER A 195 -10.82 2.48 -24.14
C SER A 195 -11.85 2.03 -25.18
N ASN A 196 -12.42 0.83 -25.01
CA ASN A 196 -13.47 0.30 -25.88
C ASN A 196 -14.89 0.71 -25.44
N GLY A 197 -15.04 1.54 -24.40
CA GLY A 197 -16.34 2.01 -23.92
C GLY A 197 -17.18 0.95 -23.20
N VAL A 198 -16.56 -0.10 -22.66
CA VAL A 198 -17.25 -1.22 -22.00
C VAL A 198 -17.51 -0.87 -20.53
N PHE A 199 -18.71 -0.33 -20.24
CA PHE A 199 -19.16 0.04 -18.91
C PHE A 199 -20.40 -0.79 -18.49
N HIS A 200 -20.19 -2.06 -18.16
CA HIS A 200 -21.26 -2.96 -17.70
C HIS A 200 -21.51 -2.81 -16.19
N LEU A 201 -22.64 -3.34 -15.73
CA LEU A 201 -22.95 -3.48 -14.31
C LEU A 201 -21.98 -4.49 -13.66
N SER A 202 -21.80 -4.38 -12.34
CA SER A 202 -20.87 -5.28 -11.63
C SER A 202 -21.36 -6.72 -11.62
N ASP A 203 -20.54 -7.64 -12.14
CA ASP A 203 -20.79 -9.09 -12.13
C ASP A 203 -20.24 -9.79 -10.87
N LEU A 204 -19.78 -9.04 -9.86
CA LEU A 204 -19.26 -9.64 -8.63
C LEU A 204 -20.40 -10.29 -7.83
N GLU A 205 -20.26 -11.57 -7.47
CA GLU A 205 -21.23 -12.27 -6.60
C GLU A 205 -21.42 -11.53 -5.26
N ASP A 206 -20.32 -10.99 -4.70
CA ASP A 206 -20.31 -10.21 -3.46
C ASP A 206 -20.39 -8.69 -3.67
N ARG A 207 -20.97 -8.24 -4.79
CA ARG A 207 -21.05 -6.82 -5.19
C ARG A 207 -21.61 -5.89 -4.13
N GLU A 208 -22.61 -6.31 -3.35
CA GLU A 208 -23.20 -5.48 -2.30
C GLU A 208 -22.17 -5.14 -1.23
N LYS A 209 -21.41 -6.14 -0.78
CA LYS A 209 -20.37 -5.98 0.23
C LYS A 209 -19.16 -5.21 -0.29
N LYS A 210 -18.80 -5.38 -1.57
CA LYS A 210 -17.57 -4.82 -2.14
C LYS A 210 -17.74 -3.42 -2.73
N VAL A 211 -18.87 -3.15 -3.37
CA VAL A 211 -19.06 -1.96 -4.22
C VAL A 211 -20.37 -1.25 -3.92
N CYS A 212 -21.52 -1.94 -4.05
CA CYS A 212 -22.82 -1.27 -4.15
C CYS A 212 -23.22 -0.52 -2.88
N ASN A 213 -22.90 -1.04 -1.69
CA ASN A 213 -23.18 -0.35 -0.42
C ASN A 213 -22.38 0.95 -0.21
N TYR A 214 -21.30 1.14 -0.96
CA TYR A 214 -20.43 2.32 -0.88
C TYR A 214 -20.51 3.19 -2.14
N CYS A 215 -21.39 2.87 -3.08
CA CYS A 215 -21.47 3.52 -4.39
C CYS A 215 -22.48 4.67 -4.41
N ASN A 216 -21.98 5.89 -4.68
CA ASN A 216 -22.82 7.09 -4.81
C ASN A 216 -23.72 7.08 -6.06
N PHE A 217 -23.47 6.21 -7.03
CA PHE A 217 -24.23 6.11 -8.27
C PHE A 217 -25.34 5.05 -8.22
N LYS A 218 -25.65 4.48 -7.04
CA LYS A 218 -26.65 3.41 -6.88
C LYS A 218 -28.02 3.78 -7.47
N SER A 219 -28.43 5.05 -7.40
CA SER A 219 -29.70 5.55 -7.95
C SER A 219 -29.73 5.61 -9.49
N ILE A 220 -28.58 5.68 -10.15
CA ILE A 220 -28.47 5.76 -11.62
C ILE A 220 -28.17 4.38 -12.23
N CYS A 221 -27.43 3.55 -11.49
CA CYS A 221 -26.91 2.26 -11.93
C CYS A 221 -28.00 1.24 -12.33
N ARG A 222 -29.19 1.29 -11.71
CA ARG A 222 -30.31 0.34 -11.94
C ARG A 222 -29.93 -1.15 -11.81
N ILE A 223 -28.85 -1.47 -11.10
CA ILE A 223 -28.37 -2.86 -10.91
C ILE A 223 -29.37 -3.77 -10.20
N SER A 224 -30.35 -3.20 -9.48
CA SER A 224 -31.46 -3.96 -8.90
C SER A 224 -32.49 -4.44 -9.93
N GLU A 225 -32.50 -3.86 -11.13
CA GLU A 225 -33.37 -4.25 -12.24
C GLU A 225 -32.71 -5.29 -13.15
N ALA A 226 -31.38 -5.44 -13.06
CA ALA A 226 -30.62 -6.51 -13.69
C ALA A 226 -30.59 -7.71 -12.73
N GLY A 227 -31.38 -8.74 -13.06
CA GLY A 227 -31.59 -9.95 -12.23
C GLY A 227 -30.32 -10.57 -11.65
#